data_AF-A0A7Z9QMH7-F1
#
_entry.id   AF-A0A7Z9QMH7-F1
#
_cell.length_a   1.000
_cell.length_b   1.000
_cell.length_c   1.000
_cell.angle_alpha   90.00
_cell.angle_beta   90.00
_cell.angle_gamma   90.00
#
_symmetry.space_group_name_H-M   'P 1'
#
loop_
_entity.id
_entity.type
_entity.pdbx_description
1 polymer ?
#
loop_
_entity_poly.entity_id
_entity_poly.type
_entity_poly.pdbx_seq_one_letter_code
_entity_poly.pdbx_strand_id
1 'polypeptide(L)'
;MTFAIAGALAAILLGGTEGGAINLFGFKLPVSFDLEAWSLKEVFLLDMATYLLAIVLVCMIRYVPIAERKPDDSGLVERFKTGISYLITNRMVFVFGLASYFVFAAILVSGFYLFPMYVSGHLLAGADVYAANEMYFAIGALLAGLFIHLIFSRSNPVFGSIVLTLTASLAFISLTFHTKVEWFYFAILFLGLANAGIRILRMTFLFKVVPNSVIGRVGSTFHFMNGCLRICFLSLFALNFFHSGNNVIYAMSILGFFTLVGASILSRYYGSIRKLTTT
;
A
#
# COMPACT_ATOMS: atom_id res chain seq x y z
N MET A 1 -12.59 0.72 -3.76
CA MET A 1 -13.88 1.36 -3.40
C MET A 1 -14.01 1.52 -1.89
N THR A 2 -13.84 0.46 -1.09
CA THR A 2 -13.93 0.49 0.39
C THR A 2 -13.03 1.52 1.08
N PHE A 3 -11.74 1.61 0.72
CA PHE A 3 -10.83 2.56 1.37
C PHE A 3 -11.17 4.05 1.14
N ALA A 4 -11.69 4.42 -0.05
CA ALA A 4 -12.04 5.81 -0.34
C ALA A 4 -13.27 6.26 0.46
N ILE A 5 -14.28 5.39 0.52
CA ILE A 5 -15.51 5.63 1.28
C ILE A 5 -15.20 5.62 2.78
N ALA A 6 -14.34 4.70 3.25
CA ALA A 6 -13.89 4.65 4.63
C ALA A 6 -13.10 5.90 5.03
N GLY A 7 -12.18 6.40 4.19
CA GLY A 7 -11.46 7.65 4.43
C GLY A 7 -12.37 8.87 4.50
N ALA A 8 -13.35 8.97 3.58
CA ALA A 8 -14.33 10.04 3.58
C ALA A 8 -15.23 10.02 4.83
N LEU A 9 -15.73 8.83 5.20
CA LEU A 9 -16.50 8.64 6.44
C LEU A 9 -15.65 8.96 7.67
N ALA A 10 -14.40 8.50 7.73
CA ALA A 10 -13.51 8.80 8.84
C ALA A 10 -13.23 10.29 8.97
N ALA A 11 -13.05 11.02 7.86
CA ALA A 11 -12.88 12.47 7.87
C ALA A 11 -14.12 13.19 8.44
N ILE A 12 -15.33 12.76 8.06
CA ILE A 12 -16.59 13.33 8.57
C ILE A 12 -16.79 12.99 10.04
N LEU A 13 -16.56 11.74 10.43
CA LEU A 13 -16.80 11.27 11.80
C LEU A 13 -15.77 11.86 12.79
N LEU A 14 -14.49 11.91 12.43
CA LEU A 14 -13.44 12.46 13.30
C LEU A 14 -13.36 13.98 13.28
N GLY A 15 -13.69 14.62 12.15
CA GLY A 15 -13.66 16.06 11.99
C GLY A 15 -14.93 16.77 12.47
N GLY A 16 -16.06 16.06 12.49
CA GLY A 16 -17.38 16.67 12.69
C GLY A 16 -17.76 17.64 11.57
N THR A 17 -18.87 18.34 11.74
CA THR A 17 -19.34 19.41 10.84
C THR A 17 -19.61 20.73 11.56
N GLU A 18 -19.07 20.88 12.78
CA GLU A 18 -19.23 22.08 13.61
C GLU A 18 -18.76 23.33 12.85
N GLY A 19 -19.69 24.29 12.69
CA GLY A 19 -19.49 25.48 11.84
C GLY A 19 -20.08 25.36 10.43
N GLY A 20 -20.86 24.31 10.16
CA GLY A 20 -21.61 24.14 8.91
C GLY A 20 -20.71 23.88 7.70
N ALA A 21 -19.50 23.33 7.91
CA ALA A 21 -18.59 22.99 6.83
C ALA A 21 -17.85 21.67 7.09
N ILE A 22 -17.77 20.81 6.08
CA ILE A 22 -16.97 19.57 6.09
C ILE A 22 -15.69 19.82 5.32
N ASN A 23 -14.55 19.34 5.84
CA ASN A 23 -13.34 19.23 5.05
C ASN A 23 -13.41 17.97 4.17
N LEU A 24 -13.81 18.13 2.91
CA LEU A 24 -13.82 17.06 1.91
C LEU A 24 -12.76 17.39 0.84
N PHE A 25 -11.80 16.48 0.63
CA PHE A 25 -10.69 16.69 -0.32
C PHE A 25 -9.85 17.96 -0.03
N GLY A 26 -9.71 18.37 1.24
CA GLY A 26 -9.00 19.60 1.57
C GLY A 26 -9.82 20.88 1.36
N PHE A 27 -11.05 20.78 0.86
CA PHE A 27 -11.96 21.92 0.68
C PHE A 27 -13.00 21.93 1.80
N LYS A 28 -13.23 23.12 2.38
CA LYS A 28 -14.33 23.35 3.30
C LYS A 28 -15.62 23.50 2.51
N LEU A 29 -16.41 22.43 2.43
CA LEU A 29 -17.72 22.42 1.78
C LEU A 29 -18.80 22.78 2.79
N PRO A 30 -19.63 23.81 2.55
CA PRO A 30 -20.73 24.12 3.44
C PRO A 30 -21.77 22.99 3.42
N VAL A 31 -22.20 22.58 4.61
CA VAL A 31 -23.25 21.57 4.81
C VAL A 31 -24.28 22.08 5.80
N SER A 32 -25.53 21.71 5.54
CA SER A 32 -26.70 22.13 6.31
C SER A 32 -27.01 21.23 7.51
N PHE A 33 -26.10 20.32 7.88
CA PHE A 33 -26.24 19.44 9.04
C PHE A 33 -25.05 19.63 9.98
N ASP A 34 -25.32 19.55 11.28
CA ASP A 34 -24.32 19.66 12.35
C ASP A 34 -24.12 18.28 12.98
N LEU A 35 -22.87 17.84 13.04
CA LEU A 35 -22.46 16.51 13.44
C LEU A 35 -21.24 16.70 14.34
N GLU A 36 -21.41 16.41 15.63
CA GLU A 36 -20.32 16.47 16.58
C GLU A 36 -19.22 15.47 16.20
N ALA A 37 -17.97 15.86 16.41
CA ALA A 37 -16.84 14.98 16.18
C ALA A 37 -16.94 13.76 17.10
N TRP A 38 -16.90 12.57 16.53
CA TRP A 38 -17.00 11.32 17.28
C TRP A 38 -15.78 11.14 18.18
N SER A 39 -16.05 10.71 19.40
CA SER A 39 -15.04 10.20 20.29
C SER A 39 -14.44 8.89 19.78
N LEU A 40 -13.22 8.60 20.20
CA LEU A 40 -12.53 7.34 19.87
C LEU A 40 -13.36 6.09 20.26
N LYS A 41 -14.16 6.19 21.32
CA LYS A 41 -15.02 5.11 21.80
C LYS A 41 -16.13 4.78 20.80
N GLU A 42 -16.74 5.81 20.20
CA GLU A 42 -17.82 5.63 19.21
C GLU A 42 -17.27 5.05 17.91
N VAL A 43 -16.08 5.49 17.48
CA VAL A 43 -15.40 4.91 16.33
C VAL A 43 -15.12 3.42 16.53
N PHE A 44 -14.63 3.02 17.71
CA PHE A 44 -14.42 1.60 18.02
C PHE A 44 -15.72 0.80 18.13
N LEU A 45 -16.80 1.40 18.62
CA LEU A 45 -18.10 0.74 18.70
C LEU A 45 -18.65 0.45 17.29
N LEU A 46 -18.52 1.41 16.36
CA LEU A 46 -18.89 1.21 14.96
C LEU A 46 -18.04 0.12 14.31
N ASP A 47 -16.72 0.14 14.51
CA ASP A 47 -15.81 -0.90 13.99
C ASP A 47 -16.24 -2.29 14.47
N MET A 48 -16.50 -2.45 15.77
CA MET A 48 -17.04 -3.70 16.34
C MET A 48 -18.35 -4.14 15.66
N ALA A 49 -19.30 -3.22 15.47
CA ALA A 49 -20.56 -3.52 14.80
C ALA A 49 -20.36 -3.99 13.35
N THR A 50 -19.41 -3.40 12.62
CA THR A 50 -19.11 -3.85 11.25
C THR A 50 -18.49 -5.24 11.20
N TYR A 51 -17.65 -5.61 12.18
CA TYR A 51 -17.14 -6.98 12.29
C TYR A 51 -18.24 -8.00 12.62
N LEU A 52 -19.18 -7.66 13.51
CA LEU A 52 -20.33 -8.52 13.81
C LEU A 52 -21.19 -8.74 12.57
N LEU A 53 -21.46 -7.69 11.79
CA LEU A 53 -22.17 -7.81 10.52
C LEU A 53 -21.41 -8.71 9.54
N ALA A 54 -20.09 -8.55 9.43
CA ALA A 54 -19.26 -9.40 8.56
C ALA A 54 -19.32 -10.89 8.96
N ILE A 55 -19.32 -11.19 10.27
CA ILE A 55 -19.50 -12.57 10.78
C ILE A 55 -20.83 -13.15 10.32
N VAL A 56 -21.93 -12.40 10.48
CA VAL A 56 -23.26 -12.84 10.03
C VAL A 56 -23.26 -13.12 8.53
N LEU A 57 -22.72 -12.20 7.73
CA LEU A 57 -22.63 -12.37 6.28
C LEU A 57 -21.81 -13.60 5.89
N VAL A 58 -20.66 -13.83 6.53
CA VAL A 58 -19.81 -15.00 6.27
C VAL A 58 -20.52 -16.30 6.63
N CYS A 59 -21.24 -16.35 7.76
CA CYS A 59 -22.05 -17.51 8.14
C CYS A 59 -23.16 -17.83 7.13
N MET A 60 -23.62 -16.84 6.36
CA MET A 60 -24.62 -17.04 5.30
C MET A 60 -24.02 -17.59 3.99
N ILE A 61 -22.69 -17.56 3.81
CA ILE A 61 -22.03 -18.05 2.60
C ILE A 61 -22.04 -19.59 2.59
N ARG A 62 -22.72 -20.19 1.62
CA ARG A 62 -22.64 -21.62 1.34
C ARG A 62 -21.39 -21.91 0.51
N TYR A 63 -20.40 -22.55 1.11
CA TYR A 63 -19.18 -22.97 0.43
C TYR A 63 -19.33 -24.34 -0.22
N VAL A 64 -19.03 -24.43 -1.52
CA VAL A 64 -18.88 -25.71 -2.24
C VAL A 64 -17.43 -25.80 -2.73
N PRO A 65 -16.63 -26.78 -2.28
CA PRO A 65 -15.26 -26.94 -2.76
C PRO A 65 -15.24 -27.31 -4.24
N ILE A 66 -14.48 -26.55 -5.03
CA ILE A 66 -14.37 -26.72 -6.49
C ILE A 66 -13.44 -27.89 -6.87
N ALA A 67 -12.57 -28.33 -5.96
CA ALA A 67 -11.70 -29.50 -6.13
C ALA A 67 -11.38 -30.15 -4.78
N GLU A 68 -11.24 -31.48 -4.78
CA GLU A 68 -10.68 -32.22 -3.65
C GLU A 68 -9.22 -31.80 -3.43
N ARG A 69 -8.99 -30.96 -2.41
CA ARG A 69 -7.64 -30.68 -1.95
C ARG A 69 -7.16 -31.92 -1.20
N LYS A 70 -6.12 -32.57 -1.72
CA LYS A 70 -5.34 -33.49 -0.89
C LYS A 70 -4.82 -32.67 0.30
N PRO A 71 -5.10 -33.09 1.55
CA PRO A 71 -4.53 -32.43 2.71
C PRO A 71 -3.01 -32.47 2.57
N ASP A 72 -2.42 -31.28 2.56
CA ASP A 72 -0.98 -31.10 2.58
C ASP A 72 -0.59 -31.09 4.07
N ASP A 73 -0.29 -32.28 4.60
CA ASP A 73 0.05 -32.52 6.01
C ASP A 73 1.43 -31.94 6.39
N SER A 74 2.11 -31.28 5.46
CA SER A 74 3.38 -30.63 5.74
C SER A 74 3.25 -29.53 6.79
N GLY A 75 4.16 -29.52 7.75
CA GLY A 75 4.20 -28.52 8.81
C GLY A 75 4.45 -27.11 8.26
N LEU A 76 4.06 -26.08 9.01
CA LEU A 76 4.23 -24.66 8.61
C LEU A 76 5.68 -24.32 8.18
N VAL A 77 6.67 -24.84 8.91
CA VAL A 77 8.09 -24.64 8.62
C VAL A 77 8.50 -25.29 7.30
N GLU A 78 7.98 -26.49 7.01
CA GLU A 78 8.28 -27.21 5.78
C GLU A 78 7.69 -26.47 4.57
N ARG A 79 6.44 -26.01 4.67
CA ARG A 79 5.80 -25.20 3.63
C ARG A 79 6.56 -23.90 3.34
N PHE A 80 7.09 -23.26 4.37
CA PHE A 80 7.93 -22.08 4.24
C PHE A 80 9.28 -22.39 3.58
N LYS A 81 9.93 -23.50 3.97
CA LYS A 81 11.15 -24.00 3.32
C LYS A 81 10.93 -24.30 1.84
N THR A 82 9.80 -24.89 1.47
CA THR A 82 9.44 -25.12 0.06
C THR A 82 9.34 -23.81 -0.72
N GLY A 83 8.70 -22.78 -0.15
CA GLY A 83 8.61 -21.45 -0.78
C GLY A 83 9.98 -20.80 -1.00
N ILE A 84 10.85 -20.86 0.02
CA ILE A 84 12.24 -20.37 -0.09
C ILE A 84 13.03 -21.16 -1.13
N SER A 85 12.99 -22.49 -1.07
CA SER A 85 13.72 -23.36 -1.99
C SER A 85 13.34 -23.07 -3.44
N TYR A 86 12.04 -22.94 -3.73
CA TYR A 86 11.55 -22.56 -5.05
C TYR A 86 12.13 -21.21 -5.50
N LEU A 87 12.16 -20.20 -4.63
CA LEU A 87 12.64 -18.86 -4.95
C LEU A 87 14.16 -18.80 -5.17
N ILE A 88 14.92 -19.60 -4.44
CA ILE A 88 16.38 -19.73 -4.63
C ILE A 88 16.66 -20.34 -6.02
N THR A 89 15.94 -21.40 -6.39
CA THR A 89 16.05 -22.02 -7.71
C THR A 89 15.60 -21.07 -8.82
N ASN A 90 14.52 -20.32 -8.59
CA ASN A 90 13.93 -19.38 -9.56
C ASN A 90 14.32 -17.93 -9.27
N ARG A 91 15.63 -17.65 -9.31
CA ARG A 91 16.21 -16.37 -8.86
C ARG A 91 15.57 -15.13 -9.50
N MET A 92 15.16 -15.17 -10.76
CA MET A 92 14.53 -14.02 -11.43
C MET A 92 13.10 -13.76 -10.94
N VAL A 93 12.36 -14.80 -10.53
CA VAL A 93 11.06 -14.65 -9.85
C VAL A 93 11.29 -14.00 -8.48
N PHE A 94 12.31 -14.45 -7.75
CA PHE A 94 12.69 -13.86 -6.47
C PHE A 94 13.06 -12.37 -6.59
N VAL A 95 13.93 -12.01 -7.53
CA VAL A 95 14.35 -10.62 -7.77
C VAL A 95 13.16 -9.73 -8.11
N PHE A 96 12.30 -10.17 -9.04
CA PHE A 96 11.10 -9.41 -9.39
C PHE A 96 10.15 -9.27 -8.20
N GLY A 97 9.85 -10.37 -7.52
CA GLY A 97 8.93 -10.37 -6.38
C GLY A 97 9.43 -9.46 -5.27
N LEU A 98 10.69 -9.62 -4.85
CA LEU A 98 11.28 -8.81 -3.79
C LEU A 98 11.28 -7.30 -4.13
N ALA A 99 11.80 -6.92 -5.31
CA ALA A 99 11.89 -5.52 -5.70
C ALA A 99 10.51 -4.87 -5.89
N SER A 100 9.53 -5.60 -6.46
CA SER A 100 8.16 -5.10 -6.62
C SER A 100 7.38 -5.01 -5.30
N TYR A 101 7.88 -5.58 -4.20
CA TYR A 101 7.34 -5.39 -2.85
C TYR A 101 7.90 -4.15 -2.13
N PHE A 102 8.93 -3.48 -2.67
CA PHE A 102 9.55 -2.32 -2.00
C PHE A 102 8.58 -1.15 -1.83
N VAL A 103 7.80 -0.82 -2.86
CA VAL A 103 6.77 0.23 -2.77
C VAL A 103 5.76 -0.11 -1.69
N PHE A 104 5.30 -1.36 -1.64
CA PHE A 104 4.35 -1.80 -0.61
C PHE A 104 4.91 -1.65 0.81
N ALA A 105 6.20 -2.00 1.02
CA ALA A 105 6.86 -1.79 2.30
C ALA A 105 6.89 -0.31 2.69
N ALA A 106 7.35 0.56 1.78
CA ALA A 106 7.48 1.98 2.00
C ALA A 106 6.13 2.64 2.31
N ILE A 107 5.09 2.28 1.57
CA ILE A 107 3.73 2.80 1.79
C ILE A 107 3.18 2.37 3.14
N LEU A 108 3.33 1.11 3.54
CA LEU A 108 2.79 0.67 4.83
C LEU A 108 3.53 1.30 6.01
N VAL A 109 4.85 1.47 5.92
CA VAL A 109 5.60 2.21 6.94
C VAL A 109 5.16 3.68 6.98
N SER A 110 4.93 4.27 5.81
CA SER A 110 4.54 5.68 5.74
C SER A 110 3.13 5.92 6.25
N GLY A 111 2.13 5.20 5.72
CA GLY A 111 0.72 5.38 6.08
C GLY A 111 0.47 5.22 7.58
N PHE A 112 0.98 4.14 8.19
CA PHE A 112 0.70 3.84 9.59
C PHE A 112 1.56 4.60 10.60
N TYR A 113 2.64 5.25 10.18
CA TYR A 113 3.60 5.84 11.11
C TYR A 113 4.12 7.21 10.68
N LEU A 114 4.66 7.33 9.46
CA LEU A 114 5.33 8.56 9.06
C LEU A 114 4.39 9.67 8.58
N PHE A 115 3.25 9.36 7.95
CA PHE A 115 2.34 10.39 7.44
C PHE A 115 1.71 11.24 8.55
N PRO A 116 1.23 10.69 9.68
CA PRO A 116 0.80 11.51 10.81
C PRO A 116 1.92 12.46 11.28
N MET A 117 3.14 11.93 11.45
CA MET A 117 4.31 12.70 11.86
C MET A 117 4.70 13.77 10.83
N TYR A 118 4.58 13.46 9.55
CA TYR A 118 4.88 14.37 8.44
C TYR A 118 3.84 15.51 8.37
N VAL A 119 2.56 15.19 8.52
CA VAL A 119 1.47 16.18 8.53
C VAL A 119 1.64 17.14 9.71
N SER A 120 1.90 16.63 10.92
CA SER A 120 2.03 17.48 12.10
C SER A 120 3.37 18.24 12.16
N GLY A 121 4.47 17.61 11.75
CA GLY A 121 5.82 18.15 11.90
C GLY A 121 6.33 18.96 10.70
N HIS A 122 6.03 18.52 9.48
CA HIS A 122 6.51 19.17 8.24
C HIS A 122 5.49 20.14 7.65
N LEU A 123 4.22 19.72 7.55
CA LEU A 123 3.16 20.55 6.98
C LEU A 123 2.52 21.49 8.02
N LEU A 124 2.80 21.26 9.32
CA LEU A 124 2.20 21.98 10.44
C LEU A 124 0.65 22.00 10.36
N ALA A 125 0.07 20.87 9.94
CA ALA A 125 -1.35 20.71 9.67
C ALA A 125 -2.02 19.71 10.61
N GLY A 126 -3.36 19.72 10.62
CA GLY A 126 -4.18 18.94 11.54
C GLY A 126 -4.54 17.53 11.06
N ALA A 127 -5.33 16.84 11.88
CA ALA A 127 -5.83 15.49 11.60
C ALA A 127 -6.77 15.45 10.37
N ASP A 128 -7.36 16.58 10.00
CA ASP A 128 -8.17 16.73 8.79
C ASP A 128 -7.34 16.54 7.51
N VAL A 129 -6.13 17.08 7.46
CA VAL A 129 -5.18 16.87 6.35
C VAL A 129 -4.72 15.42 6.30
N TYR A 130 -4.51 14.79 7.45
CA TYR A 130 -4.22 13.36 7.52
C TYR A 130 -5.42 12.53 7.01
N ALA A 131 -6.65 12.79 7.43
CA ALA A 131 -7.81 12.05 6.95
C ALA A 131 -8.02 12.22 5.42
N ALA A 132 -7.83 13.43 4.91
CA ALA A 132 -7.92 13.71 3.48
C ALA A 132 -6.87 12.95 2.65
N ASN A 133 -5.67 12.73 3.19
CA ASN A 133 -4.62 11.98 2.48
C ASN A 133 -5.04 10.55 2.14
N GLU A 134 -5.73 9.86 3.06
CA GLU A 134 -6.28 8.51 2.81
C GLU A 134 -7.26 8.50 1.63
N MET A 135 -8.06 9.56 1.48
CA MET A 135 -8.98 9.72 0.35
C MET A 135 -8.22 9.87 -0.96
N TYR A 136 -7.20 10.75 -1.01
CA TYR A 136 -6.35 10.93 -2.21
C TYR A 136 -5.60 9.64 -2.57
N PHE A 137 -5.09 8.92 -1.57
CA PHE A 137 -4.44 7.63 -1.76
C PHE A 137 -5.41 6.62 -2.38
N ALA A 138 -6.64 6.55 -1.86
CA ALA A 138 -7.66 5.63 -2.34
C ALA A 138 -8.15 5.97 -3.75
N ILE A 139 -8.23 7.26 -4.11
CA ILE A 139 -8.49 7.70 -5.50
C ILE A 139 -7.35 7.22 -6.41
N GLY A 140 -6.10 7.45 -6.03
CA GLY A 140 -4.95 6.96 -6.79
C GLY A 140 -5.02 5.45 -7.02
N ALA A 141 -5.34 4.69 -5.96
CA ALA A 141 -5.50 3.25 -6.03
C ALA A 141 -6.68 2.80 -6.93
N LEU A 142 -7.78 3.55 -6.94
CA LEU A 142 -8.91 3.31 -7.84
C LEU A 142 -8.52 3.55 -9.30
N LEU A 143 -7.85 4.67 -9.56
CA LEU A 143 -7.34 5.00 -10.88
C LEU A 143 -6.40 3.92 -11.39
N ALA A 144 -5.59 3.29 -10.53
CA ALA A 144 -4.70 2.19 -10.94
C ALA A 144 -5.48 1.02 -11.57
N GLY A 145 -6.63 0.64 -11.01
CA GLY A 145 -7.45 -0.45 -11.56
C GLY A 145 -7.88 -0.18 -13.02
N LEU A 146 -8.23 1.06 -13.32
CA LEU A 146 -8.61 1.51 -14.66
C LEU A 146 -7.38 1.71 -15.56
N PHE A 147 -6.38 2.43 -15.07
CA PHE A 147 -5.20 2.88 -15.82
C PHE A 147 -4.28 1.72 -16.20
N ILE A 148 -4.12 0.71 -15.33
CA ILE A 148 -3.37 -0.51 -15.64
C ILE A 148 -4.04 -1.29 -16.76
N HIS A 149 -5.38 -1.36 -16.77
CA HIS A 149 -6.10 -2.01 -17.85
C HIS A 149 -6.01 -1.22 -19.18
N LEU A 150 -6.05 0.11 -19.14
CA LEU A 150 -6.03 0.93 -20.36
C LEU A 150 -4.64 1.08 -20.98
N ILE A 151 -3.62 1.36 -20.17
CA ILE A 151 -2.27 1.68 -20.65
C ILE A 151 -1.37 0.44 -20.68
N PHE A 152 -1.52 -0.43 -19.67
CA PHE A 152 -0.62 -1.56 -19.50
C PHE A 152 -1.18 -2.89 -20.02
N SER A 153 -2.42 -2.95 -20.55
CA SER A 153 -3.00 -4.18 -21.14
C SER A 153 -2.18 -4.76 -22.29
N ARG A 154 -1.43 -3.93 -23.02
CA ARG A 154 -0.50 -4.37 -24.08
C ARG A 154 0.97 -4.34 -23.66
N SER A 155 1.26 -3.87 -22.45
CA SER A 155 2.63 -3.69 -21.97
C SER A 155 3.12 -4.91 -21.19
N ASN A 156 4.44 -5.06 -21.07
CA ASN A 156 5.02 -6.08 -20.22
C ASN A 156 4.82 -5.71 -18.72
N PRO A 157 4.33 -6.62 -17.86
CA PRO A 157 4.10 -6.34 -16.44
C PRO A 157 5.37 -5.89 -15.69
N VAL A 158 6.54 -6.31 -16.16
CA VAL A 158 7.84 -5.87 -15.63
C VAL A 158 8.10 -4.40 -15.95
N PHE A 159 7.82 -3.95 -17.18
CA PHE A 159 7.99 -2.55 -17.56
C PHE A 159 7.05 -1.64 -16.76
N GLY A 160 5.78 -2.02 -16.63
CA GLY A 160 4.85 -1.25 -15.82
C GLY A 160 5.25 -1.17 -14.35
N SER A 161 5.82 -2.25 -13.81
CA SER A 161 6.34 -2.26 -12.45
C SER A 161 7.53 -1.32 -12.27
N ILE A 162 8.43 -1.21 -13.26
CA ILE A 162 9.53 -0.22 -13.24
C ILE A 162 8.98 1.20 -13.21
N VAL A 163 8.10 1.55 -14.15
CA VAL A 163 7.54 2.90 -14.28
C VAL A 163 6.84 3.32 -13.00
N LEU A 164 5.96 2.47 -12.45
CA LEU A 164 5.24 2.79 -11.23
C LEU A 164 6.16 2.86 -10.00
N THR A 165 7.23 2.04 -9.95
CA THR A 165 8.21 2.12 -8.85
C THR A 165 8.99 3.43 -8.92
N LEU A 166 9.34 3.90 -10.13
CA LEU A 166 9.93 5.22 -10.33
C LEU A 166 8.96 6.33 -9.94
N THR A 167 7.68 6.22 -10.31
CA THR A 167 6.64 7.17 -9.89
C THR A 167 6.55 7.25 -8.36
N ALA A 168 6.56 6.12 -7.66
CA ALA A 168 6.55 6.10 -6.20
C ALA A 168 7.81 6.74 -5.60
N SER A 169 8.99 6.42 -6.16
CA SER A 169 10.26 7.01 -5.73
C SER A 169 10.28 8.53 -5.88
N LEU A 170 9.86 9.04 -7.05
CA LEU A 170 9.75 10.47 -7.30
C LEU A 170 8.75 11.14 -6.35
N ALA A 171 7.60 10.52 -6.10
CA ALA A 171 6.63 11.04 -5.16
C ALA A 171 7.22 11.16 -3.74
N PHE A 172 7.86 10.10 -3.22
CA PHE A 172 8.54 10.14 -1.91
C PHE A 172 9.65 11.19 -1.84
N ILE A 173 10.51 11.27 -2.86
CA ILE A 173 11.60 12.27 -2.92
C ILE A 173 11.02 13.68 -2.97
N SER A 174 9.93 13.91 -3.70
CA SER A 174 9.30 15.23 -3.80
C SER A 174 8.77 15.73 -2.45
N LEU A 175 8.33 14.82 -1.57
CA LEU A 175 7.88 15.16 -0.21
C LEU A 175 9.01 15.70 0.67
N THR A 176 10.28 15.56 0.29
CA THR A 176 11.39 16.17 1.01
C THR A 176 11.47 17.68 0.79
N PHE A 177 11.02 18.17 -0.37
CA PHE A 177 11.30 19.54 -0.82
C PHE A 177 10.10 20.49 -0.72
N HIS A 178 8.92 19.99 -0.40
CA HIS A 178 7.67 20.75 -0.51
C HIS A 178 6.84 20.67 0.76
N THR A 179 6.51 21.84 1.33
CA THR A 179 5.71 22.02 2.54
C THR A 179 4.23 22.32 2.25
N LYS A 180 3.82 22.31 0.97
CA LYS A 180 2.44 22.63 0.56
C LYS A 180 1.53 21.41 0.69
N VAL A 181 0.38 21.59 1.35
CA VAL A 181 -0.63 20.53 1.56
C VAL A 181 -1.16 19.99 0.23
N GLU A 182 -1.37 20.86 -0.76
CA GLU A 182 -1.84 20.45 -2.09
C GLU A 182 -0.83 19.54 -2.80
N TRP A 183 0.46 19.84 -2.62
CA TRP A 183 1.52 18.99 -3.16
C TRP A 183 1.58 17.64 -2.45
N PHE A 184 1.40 17.64 -1.12
CA PHE A 184 1.29 16.41 -0.35
C PHE A 184 0.17 15.53 -0.90
N TYR A 185 -1.05 16.05 -1.07
CA TYR A 185 -2.16 15.28 -1.67
C TYR A 185 -1.85 14.76 -3.06
N PHE A 186 -1.21 15.57 -3.91
CA PHE A 186 -0.79 15.15 -5.24
C PHE A 186 0.20 13.97 -5.17
N ALA A 187 1.22 14.05 -4.33
CA ALA A 187 2.17 12.95 -4.12
C ALA A 187 1.49 11.70 -3.57
N ILE A 188 0.59 11.84 -2.59
CA ILE A 188 -0.17 10.74 -1.99
C ILE A 188 -1.06 10.04 -3.04
N LEU A 189 -1.69 10.78 -3.95
CA LEU A 189 -2.45 10.22 -5.07
C LEU A 189 -1.55 9.34 -5.95
N PHE A 190 -0.36 9.80 -6.33
CA PHE A 190 0.58 9.01 -7.14
C PHE A 190 1.14 7.81 -6.38
N LEU A 191 1.36 7.93 -5.07
CA LEU A 191 1.73 6.80 -4.21
C LEU A 191 0.62 5.74 -4.17
N GLY A 192 -0.64 6.14 -4.08
CA GLY A 192 -1.80 5.25 -4.19
C GLY A 192 -1.88 4.53 -5.54
N LEU A 193 -1.71 5.28 -6.62
CA LEU A 193 -1.67 4.77 -7.99
C LEU A 193 -0.55 3.73 -8.17
N ALA A 194 0.67 4.10 -7.78
CA ALA A 194 1.84 3.24 -7.90
C ALA A 194 1.70 1.95 -7.08
N ASN A 195 1.29 2.06 -5.82
CA ASN A 195 1.17 0.91 -4.93
C ASN A 195 0.13 -0.11 -5.42
N ALA A 196 -1.06 0.37 -5.79
CA ALA A 196 -2.12 -0.49 -6.30
C ALA A 196 -1.74 -1.09 -7.66
N GLY A 197 -1.16 -0.28 -8.56
CA GLY A 197 -0.77 -0.72 -9.89
C GLY A 197 0.33 -1.77 -9.87
N ILE A 198 1.41 -1.56 -9.10
CA ILE A 198 2.50 -2.54 -8.97
C ILE A 198 1.96 -3.84 -8.37
N ARG A 199 1.03 -3.77 -7.40
CA ARG A 199 0.41 -4.97 -6.83
C ARG A 199 -0.33 -5.78 -7.89
N ILE A 200 -1.11 -5.14 -8.76
CA ILE A 200 -1.83 -5.81 -9.86
C ILE A 200 -0.85 -6.48 -10.81
N LEU A 201 0.18 -5.74 -11.26
CA LEU A 201 1.19 -6.27 -12.18
C LEU A 201 2.02 -7.40 -11.55
N ARG A 202 2.37 -7.27 -10.27
CA ARG A 202 3.10 -8.28 -9.51
C ARG A 202 2.32 -9.58 -9.41
N MET A 203 1.04 -9.52 -9.04
CA MET A 203 0.20 -10.71 -8.97
C MET A 203 0.02 -11.34 -10.35
N THR A 204 -0.20 -10.52 -11.39
CA THR A 204 -0.31 -11.00 -12.77
C THR A 204 0.96 -11.74 -13.21
N PHE A 205 2.14 -11.19 -12.91
CA PHE A 205 3.42 -11.83 -13.19
C PHE A 205 3.58 -13.15 -12.43
N LEU A 206 3.30 -13.18 -11.13
CA LEU A 206 3.46 -14.37 -10.30
C LEU A 206 2.49 -15.49 -10.73
N PHE A 207 1.24 -15.17 -11.06
CA PHE A 207 0.29 -16.15 -11.59
C PHE A 207 0.73 -16.75 -12.93
N LYS A 208 1.44 -15.97 -13.75
CA LYS A 208 1.93 -16.46 -15.05
C LYS A 208 3.15 -17.38 -14.92
N VAL A 209 4.05 -17.10 -13.98
CA VAL A 209 5.38 -17.74 -13.93
C VAL A 209 5.49 -18.79 -12.81
N VAL A 210 4.70 -18.67 -11.74
CA VAL A 210 4.78 -19.56 -10.57
C VAL A 210 3.68 -20.63 -10.66
N PRO A 211 4.02 -21.93 -10.56
CA PRO A 211 3.04 -23.00 -10.57
C PRO A 211 1.99 -22.86 -9.46
N ASN A 212 0.73 -23.17 -9.79
CA ASN A 212 -0.40 -23.10 -8.86
C ASN A 212 -0.20 -23.94 -7.59
N SER A 213 0.58 -25.03 -7.67
CA SER A 213 0.88 -25.88 -6.52
C SER A 213 1.75 -25.19 -5.45
N VAL A 214 2.53 -24.17 -5.80
CA VAL A 214 3.48 -23.51 -4.88
C VAL A 214 3.25 -22.00 -4.72
N ILE A 215 2.39 -21.40 -5.53
CA ILE A 215 2.17 -19.94 -5.52
C ILE A 215 1.76 -19.37 -4.16
N GLY A 216 0.93 -20.10 -3.39
CA GLY A 216 0.57 -19.69 -2.04
C GLY A 216 1.77 -19.64 -1.09
N ARG A 217 2.67 -20.63 -1.17
CA ARG A 217 3.90 -20.71 -0.36
C ARG A 217 4.88 -19.61 -0.73
N VAL A 218 5.07 -19.38 -2.03
CA VAL A 218 5.89 -18.27 -2.56
C VAL A 218 5.35 -16.92 -2.10
N GLY A 219 4.03 -16.72 -2.17
CA GLY A 219 3.36 -15.52 -1.67
C GLY A 219 3.62 -15.27 -0.19
N SER A 220 3.43 -16.30 0.65
CA SER A 220 3.73 -16.21 2.09
C SER A 220 5.19 -15.87 2.37
N THR A 221 6.14 -16.44 1.61
CA THR A 221 7.56 -16.10 1.74
C THR A 221 7.82 -14.62 1.45
N PHE A 222 7.26 -14.07 0.36
CA PHE A 222 7.40 -12.64 0.08
C PHE A 222 6.75 -11.75 1.14
N HIS A 223 5.57 -12.12 1.64
CA HIS A 223 4.91 -11.38 2.72
C HIS A 223 5.73 -11.37 4.02
N PHE A 224 6.33 -12.51 4.38
CA PHE A 224 7.22 -12.60 5.53
C PHE A 224 8.44 -11.67 5.38
N MET A 225 9.13 -11.75 4.23
CA MET A 225 10.29 -10.88 3.95
C MET A 225 9.91 -9.40 3.97
N ASN A 226 8.75 -9.05 3.41
CA ASN A 226 8.23 -7.69 3.45
C ASN A 226 7.95 -7.23 4.89
N GLY A 227 7.40 -8.10 5.73
CA GLY A 227 7.20 -7.85 7.16
C GLY A 227 8.50 -7.55 7.89
N CYS A 228 9.53 -8.37 7.70
CA CYS A 228 10.87 -8.13 8.29
C CYS A 228 11.45 -6.78 7.86
N LEU A 229 11.38 -6.46 6.57
CA LEU A 229 11.85 -5.18 6.05
C LEU A 229 11.12 -3.99 6.70
N ARG A 230 9.80 -4.10 6.88
CA ARG A 230 8.99 -3.07 7.54
C ARG A 230 9.38 -2.88 9.00
N ILE A 231 9.63 -3.98 9.73
CA ILE A 231 10.13 -3.92 11.11
C ILE A 231 11.45 -3.15 11.16
N CYS A 232 12.40 -3.45 10.25
CA CYS A 232 13.66 -2.72 10.18
C CYS A 232 13.47 -1.21 9.97
N PHE A 233 12.59 -0.81 9.05
CA PHE A 233 12.30 0.62 8.82
C PHE A 233 11.59 1.27 9.99
N LEU A 234 10.61 0.60 10.61
CA LEU A 234 9.92 1.14 11.79
C LEU A 234 10.89 1.32 12.95
N SER A 235 11.80 0.37 13.19
CA SER A 235 12.86 0.51 14.19
C SER A 235 13.81 1.67 13.87
N LEU A 236 14.17 1.86 12.60
CA LEU A 236 15.00 2.99 12.17
C LEU A 236 14.29 4.34 12.40
N PHE A 237 13.02 4.44 12.02
CA PHE A 237 12.27 5.69 12.13
C PHE A 237 11.71 5.97 13.53
N ALA A 238 11.75 4.99 14.42
CA ALA A 238 11.48 5.19 15.85
C ALA A 238 12.60 5.94 16.59
N LEU A 239 13.77 6.13 15.98
CA LEU A 239 14.85 6.91 16.57
C LEU A 239 14.44 8.38 16.76
N ASN A 240 14.78 8.97 17.92
CA ASN A 240 14.47 10.35 18.29
C ASN A 240 14.85 11.39 17.23
N PHE A 241 15.86 11.10 16.40
CA PHE A 241 16.26 11.97 15.29
C PHE A 241 15.07 12.33 14.40
N PHE A 242 14.23 11.35 14.01
CA PHE A 242 13.11 11.58 13.09
C PHE A 242 11.92 12.31 13.73
N HIS A 243 11.83 12.31 15.06
CA HIS A 243 10.79 12.99 15.83
C HIS A 243 11.15 14.44 16.18
N SER A 244 12.39 14.85 15.91
CA SER A 244 12.87 16.19 16.23
C SER A 244 12.60 17.16 15.09
N GLY A 245 11.76 18.17 15.36
CA GLY A 245 11.44 19.24 14.41
C GLY A 245 10.96 18.70 13.06
N ASN A 246 11.70 19.03 11.99
CA ASN A 246 11.32 18.70 10.63
C ASN A 246 12.05 17.47 10.05
N ASN A 247 12.70 16.67 10.89
CA ASN A 247 13.57 15.59 10.41
C ASN A 247 12.82 14.41 9.75
N VAL A 248 11.50 14.35 9.86
CA VAL A 248 10.64 13.38 9.14
C VAL A 248 10.83 13.44 7.61
N ILE A 249 11.25 14.57 7.05
CA ILE A 249 11.57 14.69 5.62
C ILE A 249 12.69 13.73 5.17
N TYR A 250 13.66 13.45 6.07
CA TYR A 250 14.75 12.52 5.77
C TYR A 250 14.23 11.08 5.71
N ALA A 251 13.20 10.74 6.50
CA ALA A 251 12.53 9.45 6.37
C ALA A 251 11.86 9.29 5.00
N MET A 252 11.22 10.35 4.49
CA MET A 252 10.66 10.38 3.13
C MET A 252 11.77 10.20 2.07
N SER A 253 12.90 10.89 2.21
CA SER A 253 14.05 10.71 1.30
C SER A 253 14.58 9.28 1.33
N ILE A 254 14.77 8.68 2.52
CA ILE A 254 15.26 7.31 2.68
C ILE A 254 14.32 6.32 1.98
N LEU A 255 13.01 6.45 2.15
CA LEU A 255 12.03 5.60 1.46
C LEU A 255 11.99 5.86 -0.06
N GLY A 256 12.19 7.11 -0.48
CA GLY A 256 12.33 7.49 -1.88
C GLY A 256 13.54 6.83 -2.55
N PHE A 257 14.72 6.86 -1.92
CA PHE A 257 15.91 6.15 -2.40
C PHE A 257 15.75 4.63 -2.32
N PHE A 258 15.12 4.11 -1.26
CA PHE A 258 14.85 2.69 -1.13
C PHE A 258 13.98 2.17 -2.29
N THR A 259 12.91 2.88 -2.64
CA THR A 259 12.08 2.53 -3.79
C THR A 259 12.81 2.75 -5.12
N LEU A 260 13.70 3.75 -5.21
CA LEU A 260 14.58 3.95 -6.38
C LEU A 260 15.52 2.75 -6.62
N VAL A 261 16.06 2.16 -5.54
CA VAL A 261 16.84 0.93 -5.60
C VAL A 261 15.98 -0.21 -6.16
N GLY A 262 14.72 -0.33 -5.73
CA GLY A 262 13.76 -1.28 -6.29
C GLY A 262 13.58 -1.10 -7.80
N ALA A 263 13.36 0.14 -8.26
CA ALA A 263 13.24 0.45 -9.69
C ALA A 263 14.52 0.12 -10.46
N SER A 264 15.68 0.42 -9.89
CA SER A 264 17.00 0.16 -10.47
C SER A 264 17.25 -1.35 -10.62
N ILE A 265 16.90 -2.15 -9.62
CA ILE A 265 16.97 -3.62 -9.67
C ILE A 265 16.08 -4.16 -10.79
N LEU A 266 14.81 -3.73 -10.84
CA LEU A 266 13.87 -4.17 -11.88
C LEU A 266 14.38 -3.79 -13.28
N SER A 267 14.96 -2.61 -13.43
CA SER A 267 15.51 -2.12 -14.70
C SER A 267 16.75 -2.91 -15.12
N ARG A 268 17.67 -3.17 -14.19
CA ARG A 268 18.91 -3.93 -14.42
C ARG A 268 18.65 -5.35 -14.92
N TYR A 269 17.61 -5.99 -14.40
CA TYR A 269 17.22 -7.37 -14.73
C TYR A 269 16.03 -7.47 -15.69
N TYR A 270 15.59 -6.36 -16.28
CA TYR A 270 14.39 -6.29 -17.13
C TYR A 270 14.35 -7.38 -18.20
N GLY A 271 15.41 -7.53 -18.98
CA GLY A 271 15.47 -8.52 -20.07
C GLY A 271 15.34 -9.97 -19.57
N SER A 272 15.98 -10.29 -18.45
CA SER A 272 15.95 -11.64 -17.86
C SER A 272 14.59 -11.97 -17.27
N ILE A 273 13.97 -11.02 -16.56
CA ILE A 273 12.64 -11.21 -15.96
C ILE A 273 11.57 -11.27 -17.06
N ARG A 274 11.66 -10.43 -18.10
CA ARG A 274 10.73 -10.41 -19.22
C ARG A 274 10.64 -11.76 -19.94
N LYS A 275 11.77 -12.45 -20.14
CA LYS A 275 11.81 -13.76 -20.81
C LYS A 275 10.92 -14.80 -20.14
N LEU A 276 10.77 -14.74 -18.82
CA LEU A 276 9.90 -15.65 -18.06
C LEU A 276 8.41 -15.50 -18.40
N THR A 277 8.02 -14.34 -18.93
CA THR A 277 6.62 -14.05 -19.31
C THR A 277 6.32 -14.33 -20.78
N THR A 278 7.32 -14.68 -21.58
CA THR A 278 7.16 -14.91 -23.04
C THR A 278 7.23 -16.38 -23.45
N THR A 279 7.73 -17.24 -22.57
CA THR A 279 7.51 -18.69 -22.58
C THR A 279 6.11 -19.02 -22.10
#